data_AF-A0AAN5PMG3-F1
#
_entry.id   AF-A0AAN5PMG3-F1
#
_cell.length_a   1.000
_cell.length_b   1.000
_cell.length_c   1.000
_cell.angle_alpha   90.00
_cell.angle_beta   90.00
_cell.angle_gamma   90.00
#
_symmetry.space_group_name_H-M   'P 1'
#
loop_
_entity.id
_entity.type
_entity.pdbx_description
1 polymer ?
#
loop_
_entity_poly.entity_id
_entity_poly.type
_entity_poly.pdbx_seq_one_letter_code
_entity_poly.pdbx_strand_id
1 'polypeptide(L)'
;DLHDAKNAQCTDAQNNVKQAAALQTKRIPLDNKRDLRDLLFSNLNHTRWDEVAERCLSCGNCTLVCPTCFCHSEVEKPGLDGCTSEHHREWDSCFTTGHTYLNGKIIRDDTKKQYRQWLTHKVGSWFDQFDTSGCVGCGRCATWCPVGIDITEELAAISGESNARKIENE
;
A
#
# COMPACT_ATOMS: atom_id res chain seq x y z
N ASP A 1 21.96 24.66 18.53
CA ASP A 1 21.97 25.42 17.27
C ASP A 1 22.39 24.54 16.12
N LEU A 2 21.54 24.44 15.10
CA LEU A 2 21.92 23.84 13.82
C LEU A 2 22.62 24.92 13.00
N HIS A 3 23.85 24.66 12.56
CA HIS A 3 24.59 25.56 11.68
C HIS A 3 24.03 25.49 10.25
N ASP A 4 24.17 26.58 9.50
CA ASP A 4 23.82 26.61 8.08
C ASP A 4 24.60 25.56 7.29
N ALA A 5 23.94 24.96 6.29
CA ALA A 5 24.55 23.97 5.42
C ALA A 5 25.63 24.63 4.54
N LYS A 6 26.82 24.02 4.48
CA LYS A 6 27.88 24.42 3.56
C LYS A 6 27.47 24.07 2.13
N ASN A 7 27.97 24.82 1.15
CA ASN A 7 27.71 24.56 -0.28
C ASN A 7 28.01 23.10 -0.69
N ALA A 8 29.08 22.50 -0.17
CA ALA A 8 29.41 21.10 -0.43
C ALA A 8 28.31 20.14 0.05
N GLN A 9 27.73 20.38 1.23
CA GLN A 9 26.64 19.55 1.77
C GLN A 9 25.36 19.69 0.93
N CYS A 10 25.08 20.89 0.41
CA CYS A 10 23.96 21.11 -0.51
C CYS A 10 24.17 20.35 -1.83
N THR A 11 25.37 20.38 -2.40
CA THR A 11 25.71 19.64 -3.61
C THR A 11 25.59 18.13 -3.40
N ASP A 12 26.11 17.61 -2.29
CA ASP A 12 26.01 16.19 -1.96
C ASP A 12 24.55 15.75 -1.78
N ALA A 13 23.73 16.55 -1.11
CA ALA A 13 22.29 16.29 -0.98
C ALA A 13 21.58 16.25 -2.34
N GLN A 14 21.88 17.18 -3.24
CA GLN A 14 21.31 17.20 -4.60
C GLN A 14 21.75 15.97 -5.41
N ASN A 15 23.02 15.57 -5.32
CA ASN A 15 23.54 14.38 -6.00
C ASN A 15 22.87 13.11 -5.47
N ASN A 16 22.68 12.99 -4.16
CA ASN A 16 21.98 11.86 -3.54
C ASN A 16 20.53 11.76 -4.03
N VAL A 17 19.82 12.88 -4.16
CA VAL A 17 18.46 12.91 -4.70
C VAL A 17 18.44 12.47 -6.17
N LYS A 18 19.35 12.99 -7.00
CA LYS A 18 19.47 12.58 -8.42
C LYS A 18 19.78 11.10 -8.56
N GLN A 19 20.73 10.58 -7.78
CA GLN A 19 21.10 9.17 -7.78
C GLN A 19 19.93 8.30 -7.33
N ALA A 20 19.23 8.67 -6.25
CA ALA A 20 18.06 7.94 -5.78
C ALA A 20 16.93 7.93 -6.83
N ALA A 21 16.72 9.05 -7.54
CA ALA A 21 15.75 9.14 -8.63
C ALA A 21 16.14 8.23 -9.82
N ALA A 22 17.42 8.17 -10.16
CA ALA A 22 17.94 7.30 -11.23
C ALA A 22 17.80 5.80 -10.91
N LEU A 23 17.85 5.42 -9.63
CA LEU A 23 17.64 4.04 -9.17
C LEU A 23 16.15 3.61 -9.20
N GLN A 24 15.22 4.55 -9.28
CA GLN A 24 13.78 4.26 -9.36
C GLN A 24 13.38 3.97 -10.81
N THR A 25 13.61 2.74 -11.26
CA THR A 25 13.33 2.30 -12.64
C THR A 25 11.88 1.90 -12.89
N LYS A 26 11.07 1.78 -11.83
CA LYS A 26 9.63 1.47 -11.91
C LYS A 26 8.79 2.69 -11.53
N ARG A 27 7.57 2.76 -12.07
CA ARG A 27 6.55 3.76 -11.76
C ARG A 27 5.19 3.11 -11.54
N ILE A 28 4.31 3.85 -10.87
CA ILE A 28 2.90 3.52 -10.82
C ILE A 28 2.26 3.98 -12.14
N PRO A 29 1.47 3.12 -12.82
CA PRO A 29 0.71 3.50 -14.02
C PRO A 29 -0.19 4.73 -13.85
N LEU A 30 -0.60 5.32 -14.98
CA LEU A 30 -1.45 6.51 -15.09
C LEU A 30 -0.95 7.68 -14.25
N ASP A 31 0.38 7.80 -14.16
CA ASP A 31 1.10 8.79 -13.36
C ASP A 31 0.62 8.88 -11.90
N ASN A 32 0.08 7.77 -11.39
CA ASN A 32 -0.50 7.68 -10.05
C ASN A 32 -1.56 8.77 -9.80
N LYS A 33 -2.44 8.99 -10.79
CA LYS A 33 -3.56 9.96 -10.75
C LYS A 33 -4.91 9.28 -10.56
N ARG A 34 -5.94 10.12 -10.39
CA ARG A 34 -7.32 9.69 -10.11
C ARG A 34 -7.87 8.70 -11.14
N ASP A 35 -7.45 8.78 -12.40
CA ASP A 35 -7.87 7.83 -13.44
C ASP A 35 -7.55 6.36 -13.08
N LEU A 36 -6.50 6.13 -12.28
CA LEU A 36 -6.17 4.80 -11.76
C LEU A 36 -7.25 4.24 -10.85
N ARG A 37 -7.92 5.09 -10.05
CA ARG A 37 -9.09 4.70 -9.25
C ARG A 37 -10.16 4.14 -10.18
N ASP A 38 -10.61 4.93 -11.13
CA ASP A 38 -11.75 4.57 -11.98
C ASP A 38 -11.46 3.31 -12.80
N LEU A 39 -10.22 3.16 -13.27
CA LEU A 39 -9.76 1.94 -13.92
C LEU A 39 -9.85 0.73 -12.98
N LEU A 40 -9.34 0.81 -11.75
CA LEU A 40 -9.35 -0.30 -10.81
C LEU A 40 -10.78 -0.73 -10.42
N PHE A 41 -11.66 0.24 -10.17
CA PHE A 41 -13.06 -0.04 -9.83
C PHE A 41 -13.87 -0.57 -11.02
N SER A 42 -13.48 -0.24 -12.25
CA SER A 42 -14.07 -0.83 -13.46
C SER A 42 -13.55 -2.26 -13.75
N ASN A 43 -12.45 -2.67 -13.11
CA ASN A 43 -11.75 -3.93 -13.35
C ASN A 43 -11.70 -4.86 -12.12
N LEU A 44 -12.74 -4.84 -11.26
CA LEU A 44 -12.78 -5.68 -10.04
C LEU A 44 -12.80 -7.19 -10.32
N ASN A 45 -13.16 -7.59 -11.54
CA ASN A 45 -13.23 -8.98 -12.00
C ASN A 45 -12.04 -9.38 -12.89
N HIS A 46 -11.00 -8.55 -13.00
CA HIS A 46 -9.81 -8.86 -13.78
C HIS A 46 -9.07 -10.11 -13.24
N THR A 47 -8.58 -10.99 -14.12
CA THR A 47 -7.95 -12.28 -13.74
C THR A 47 -6.70 -12.10 -12.89
N ARG A 48 -6.01 -10.97 -13.05
CA ARG A 48 -4.83 -10.62 -12.26
C ARG A 48 -5.06 -10.68 -10.75
N TRP A 49 -6.28 -10.43 -10.28
CA TRP A 49 -6.64 -10.56 -8.87
C TRP A 49 -6.55 -12.01 -8.36
N ASP A 50 -6.88 -12.98 -9.21
CA ASP A 50 -6.73 -14.41 -8.91
C ASP A 50 -5.24 -14.80 -8.94
N GLU A 51 -4.51 -14.37 -9.98
CA GLU A 51 -3.06 -14.65 -10.15
C GLU A 51 -2.19 -14.13 -8.99
N VAL A 52 -2.54 -12.99 -8.40
CA VAL A 52 -1.83 -12.47 -7.22
C VAL A 52 -2.26 -13.19 -5.95
N ALA A 53 -3.53 -13.59 -5.83
CA ALA A 53 -4.03 -14.31 -4.67
C ALA A 53 -3.40 -15.70 -4.53
N GLU A 54 -3.14 -16.39 -5.64
CA GLU A 54 -2.45 -17.69 -5.66
C GLU A 54 -1.01 -17.60 -5.12
N ARG A 55 -0.35 -16.45 -5.29
CA ARG A 55 1.02 -16.23 -4.80
C ARG A 55 1.05 -15.66 -3.38
N CYS A 56 0.06 -14.83 -3.03
CA CYS A 56 0.07 -14.04 -1.81
C CYS A 56 -0.17 -14.91 -0.55
N LEU A 57 0.72 -14.79 0.43
CA LEU A 57 0.62 -15.52 1.69
C LEU A 57 -0.32 -14.85 2.73
N SER A 58 -0.98 -13.74 2.37
CA SER A 58 -1.71 -12.88 3.32
C SER A 58 -0.91 -12.51 4.59
N CYS A 59 0.43 -12.39 4.49
CA CYS A 59 1.30 -12.22 5.65
C CYS A 59 1.28 -10.83 6.30
N GLY A 60 0.60 -9.84 5.69
CA GLY A 60 0.49 -8.49 6.23
C GLY A 60 1.75 -7.60 6.16
N ASN A 61 2.92 -8.11 5.73
CA ASN A 61 4.15 -7.31 5.65
C ASN A 61 3.96 -5.99 4.90
N CYS A 62 3.21 -6.01 3.79
CA CYS A 62 2.98 -4.83 2.96
C CYS A 62 2.20 -3.71 3.67
N THR A 63 1.42 -4.02 4.70
CA THR A 63 0.77 -3.02 5.57
C THR A 63 1.69 -2.62 6.72
N LEU A 64 2.40 -3.58 7.33
CA LEU A 64 3.27 -3.33 8.49
C LEU A 64 4.46 -2.42 8.17
N VAL A 65 5.04 -2.53 6.96
CA VAL A 65 6.20 -1.71 6.56
C VAL A 65 5.81 -0.40 5.88
N CYS A 66 4.52 -0.15 5.67
CA CYS A 66 4.06 1.02 4.96
C CYS A 66 3.62 2.15 5.91
N PRO A 67 4.27 3.32 5.90
CA PRO A 67 3.95 4.41 6.81
C PRO A 67 2.62 5.10 6.50
N THR A 68 2.00 4.82 5.35
CA THR A 68 0.65 5.31 5.03
C THR A 68 -0.44 4.31 5.38
N CYS A 69 -0.12 3.07 5.76
CA CYS A 69 -1.15 2.12 6.19
C CYS A 69 -1.58 2.45 7.63
N PHE A 70 -2.90 2.54 7.86
CA PHE A 70 -3.52 2.88 9.15
C PHE A 70 -4.54 1.83 9.65
N CYS A 71 -4.45 0.61 9.13
CA CYS A 71 -5.32 -0.48 9.54
C CYS A 71 -5.18 -0.74 11.05
N HIS A 72 -6.32 -0.90 11.72
CA HIS A 72 -6.40 -1.17 13.15
C HIS A 72 -7.57 -2.10 13.43
N SER A 73 -7.51 -2.77 14.57
CA SER A 73 -8.62 -3.47 15.20
C SER A 73 -9.06 -2.72 16.45
N GLU A 74 -10.35 -2.76 16.74
CA GLU A 74 -10.92 -2.28 18.00
C GLU A 74 -11.11 -3.49 18.92
N VAL A 75 -10.63 -3.40 20.17
CA VAL A 75 -10.70 -4.48 21.16
C VAL A 75 -11.26 -3.97 22.48
N GLU A 76 -12.16 -4.74 23.08
CA GLU A 76 -12.68 -4.52 24.43
C GLU A 76 -11.85 -5.31 25.44
N LYS A 77 -11.32 -4.63 26.45
CA LYS A 77 -10.55 -5.22 27.55
C LYS A 77 -11.36 -5.12 28.84
N PRO A 78 -12.06 -6.19 29.25
CA PRO A 78 -12.83 -6.17 30.49
C PRO A 78 -11.89 -6.09 31.70
N GLY A 79 -12.26 -5.26 32.67
CA GLY A 79 -11.60 -5.18 33.95
C GLY A 79 -11.77 -6.49 34.73
N LEU A 80 -10.75 -6.85 35.50
CA LEU A 80 -10.76 -8.07 36.33
C LEU A 80 -11.82 -8.02 37.45
N ASP A 81 -12.33 -6.83 37.77
CA ASP A 81 -13.41 -6.62 38.73
C ASP A 81 -14.80 -6.97 38.17
N GLY A 82 -14.91 -7.19 36.86
CA GLY A 82 -16.19 -7.44 36.17
C GLY A 82 -17.12 -6.22 36.10
N CYS A 83 -16.67 -5.05 36.54
CA CYS A 83 -17.46 -3.82 36.62
C CYS A 83 -17.05 -2.78 35.57
N THR A 84 -15.91 -2.96 34.93
CA THR A 84 -15.34 -2.01 33.97
C THR A 84 -14.93 -2.69 32.66
N SER A 85 -14.83 -1.92 31.58
CA SER A 85 -14.22 -2.33 30.31
C SER A 85 -13.52 -1.13 29.69
N GLU A 86 -12.40 -1.37 29.02
CA GLU A 86 -11.68 -0.38 28.24
C GLU A 86 -11.75 -0.71 26.75
N HIS A 87 -12.06 0.29 25.93
CA HIS A 87 -12.06 0.17 24.48
C HIS A 87 -10.72 0.66 23.91
N HIS A 88 -9.96 -0.23 23.29
CA HIS A 88 -8.62 0.03 22.78
C HIS A 88 -8.59 -0.09 21.26
N ARG A 89 -7.82 0.80 20.63
CA ARG A 89 -7.39 0.65 19.24
C ARG A 89 -6.00 0.06 19.17
N GLU A 90 -5.84 -1.01 18.42
CA GLU A 90 -4.56 -1.68 18.22
C GLU A 90 -4.21 -1.73 16.73
N TRP A 91 -2.93 -1.53 16.40
CA TRP A 91 -2.44 -1.65 15.04
C TRP A 91 -2.67 -3.06 14.49
N ASP A 92 -3.21 -3.17 13.29
CA ASP A 92 -3.58 -4.43 12.66
C ASP A 92 -3.32 -4.39 11.14
N SER A 93 -3.43 -5.53 10.47
CA SER A 93 -3.38 -5.65 9.02
C SER A 93 -4.76 -5.95 8.45
N CYS A 94 -5.10 -5.34 7.31
CA CYS A 94 -6.29 -5.74 6.56
C CYS A 94 -6.24 -7.17 5.97
N PHE A 95 -5.10 -7.86 6.13
CA PHE A 95 -4.93 -9.28 5.81
C PHE A 95 -5.22 -10.21 7.00
N THR A 96 -5.34 -9.68 8.22
CA THR A 96 -5.69 -10.47 9.41
C THR A 96 -7.13 -10.98 9.27
N THR A 97 -7.36 -12.27 9.54
CA THR A 97 -8.68 -12.91 9.41
C THR A 97 -9.80 -12.20 10.18
N GLY A 98 -9.48 -11.66 11.37
CA GLY A 98 -10.44 -10.92 12.20
C GLY A 98 -10.79 -9.52 11.70
N HIS A 99 -9.99 -8.94 10.80
CA HIS A 99 -10.10 -7.52 10.41
C HIS A 99 -11.44 -7.16 9.77
N THR A 100 -12.09 -8.14 9.14
CA THR A 100 -13.37 -7.94 8.44
C THR A 100 -14.52 -8.70 9.06
N TYR A 101 -14.35 -9.14 10.31
CA TYR A 101 -15.41 -9.78 11.07
C TYR A 101 -16.49 -8.74 11.41
N LEU A 102 -17.71 -9.01 10.96
CA LEU A 102 -18.89 -8.21 11.25
C LEU A 102 -20.09 -9.13 11.45
N ASN A 103 -20.75 -9.03 12.60
CA ASN A 103 -21.99 -9.75 12.93
C ASN A 103 -21.95 -11.26 12.59
N GLY A 104 -20.88 -11.96 12.97
CA GLY A 104 -20.74 -13.40 12.77
C GLY A 104 -20.23 -13.82 11.39
N LYS A 105 -19.83 -12.88 10.53
CA LYS A 105 -19.31 -13.17 9.18
C LYS A 105 -18.02 -12.43 8.92
N ILE A 106 -17.11 -13.07 8.20
CA ILE A 106 -15.91 -12.44 7.65
C ILE A 106 -16.27 -11.94 6.25
N ILE A 107 -16.20 -10.64 6.01
CA ILE A 107 -16.59 -10.05 4.72
C ILE A 107 -15.55 -10.31 3.63
N ARG A 108 -14.26 -10.39 4.00
CA ARG A 108 -13.14 -10.71 3.10
C ARG A 108 -12.44 -11.97 3.58
N ASP A 109 -13.10 -13.08 3.30
CA ASP A 109 -12.77 -14.45 3.71
C ASP A 109 -11.71 -15.14 2.84
N ASP A 110 -11.23 -14.48 1.78
CA ASP A 110 -10.15 -14.99 0.93
C ASP A 110 -9.09 -13.93 0.61
N THR A 111 -7.90 -14.40 0.22
CA THR A 111 -6.75 -13.57 -0.12
C THR A 111 -7.01 -12.63 -1.28
N LYS A 112 -7.83 -13.03 -2.27
CA LYS A 112 -8.20 -12.19 -3.41
C LYS A 112 -8.95 -10.94 -2.95
N LYS A 113 -9.97 -11.11 -2.10
CA LYS A 113 -10.77 -10.02 -1.52
C LYS A 113 -9.91 -9.11 -0.65
N GLN A 114 -9.03 -9.67 0.17
CA GLN A 114 -8.12 -8.92 1.03
C GLN A 114 -7.12 -8.09 0.21
N TYR A 115 -6.42 -8.72 -0.74
CA TYR A 115 -5.44 -8.06 -1.59
C TYR A 115 -6.08 -6.97 -2.46
N ARG A 116 -7.22 -7.28 -3.09
CA ARG A 116 -7.98 -6.30 -3.87
C ARG A 116 -8.36 -5.11 -3.01
N GLN A 117 -8.90 -5.32 -1.82
CA GLN A 117 -9.21 -4.22 -0.89
C GLN A 117 -7.97 -3.40 -0.54
N TRP A 118 -6.86 -4.04 -0.21
CA TRP A 118 -5.61 -3.36 0.15
C TRP A 118 -5.14 -2.45 -1.00
N LEU A 119 -5.09 -2.99 -2.22
CA LEU A 119 -4.60 -2.26 -3.38
C LEU A 119 -5.58 -1.15 -3.79
N THR A 120 -6.88 -1.45 -3.92
CA THR A 120 -7.89 -0.45 -4.30
C THR A 120 -8.07 0.63 -3.24
N HIS A 121 -7.89 0.32 -1.95
CA HIS A 121 -7.90 1.34 -0.91
C HIS A 121 -6.70 2.28 -1.08
N LYS A 122 -5.52 1.70 -1.26
CA LYS A 122 -4.25 2.43 -1.26
C LYS A 122 -4.05 3.34 -2.48
N VAL A 123 -4.40 2.86 -3.67
CA VAL A 123 -4.18 3.61 -4.93
C VAL A 123 -5.46 4.02 -5.65
N GLY A 124 -6.62 3.62 -5.13
CA GLY A 124 -7.93 3.96 -5.68
C GLY A 124 -8.71 4.88 -4.73
N SER A 125 -9.47 4.31 -3.79
CA SER A 125 -10.38 5.09 -2.94
C SER A 125 -9.67 6.05 -1.99
N TRP A 126 -8.35 5.99 -1.83
CA TRP A 126 -7.57 7.04 -1.16
C TRP A 126 -7.82 8.41 -1.80
N PHE A 127 -7.99 8.47 -3.12
CA PHE A 127 -8.35 9.70 -3.83
C PHE A 127 -9.69 10.27 -3.37
N ASP A 128 -10.63 9.43 -2.95
CA ASP A 128 -11.94 9.87 -2.47
C ASP A 128 -11.85 10.49 -1.07
N GLN A 129 -10.83 10.13 -0.29
CA GLN A 129 -10.61 10.61 1.08
C GLN A 129 -9.65 11.81 1.14
N PHE A 130 -8.60 11.80 0.31
CA PHE A 130 -7.46 12.72 0.45
C PHE A 130 -7.04 13.41 -0.86
N ASP A 131 -7.79 13.23 -1.95
CA ASP A 131 -7.51 13.79 -3.28
C ASP A 131 -6.12 13.44 -3.85
N THR A 132 -5.50 12.38 -3.33
CA THR A 132 -4.20 11.87 -3.75
C THR A 132 -4.14 10.36 -3.63
N SER A 133 -3.08 9.74 -4.14
CA SER A 133 -2.80 8.33 -3.93
C SER A 133 -2.15 8.10 -2.57
N GLY A 134 -2.54 7.04 -1.86
CA GLY A 134 -1.90 6.57 -0.63
C GLY A 134 -0.58 5.83 -0.87
N CYS A 135 -0.17 5.66 -2.13
CA CYS A 135 1.10 5.07 -2.52
C CYS A 135 1.93 6.07 -3.32
N VAL A 136 3.19 6.26 -2.93
CA VAL A 136 4.15 7.10 -3.68
C VAL A 136 5.16 6.29 -4.50
N GLY A 137 4.97 4.96 -4.61
CA GLY A 137 5.90 4.09 -5.34
C GLY A 137 7.23 3.82 -4.61
N CYS A 138 7.28 3.97 -3.28
CA CYS A 138 8.51 3.82 -2.48
C CYS A 138 9.13 2.41 -2.43
N GLY A 139 8.49 1.38 -2.99
CA GLY A 139 9.02 0.02 -3.06
C GLY A 139 9.05 -0.80 -1.77
N ARG A 140 8.89 -0.20 -0.58
CA ARG A 140 9.00 -0.92 0.73
C ARG A 140 8.16 -2.20 0.79
N CYS A 141 6.90 -2.16 0.37
CA CYS A 141 6.03 -3.33 0.36
C CYS A 141 6.54 -4.46 -0.56
N ALA A 142 7.17 -4.12 -1.68
CA ALA A 142 7.73 -5.09 -2.60
C ALA A 142 9.02 -5.70 -2.03
N THR A 143 9.90 -4.88 -1.47
CA THR A 143 11.14 -5.32 -0.82
C THR A 143 10.90 -6.34 0.31
N TRP A 144 9.83 -6.18 1.08
CA TRP A 144 9.49 -7.04 2.22
C TRP A 144 8.50 -8.16 1.89
N CYS A 145 8.11 -8.31 0.62
CA CYS A 145 7.23 -9.38 0.21
C CYS A 145 8.03 -10.70 0.09
N PRO A 146 7.73 -11.74 0.88
CA PRO A 146 8.49 -13.00 0.85
C PRO A 146 8.33 -13.79 -0.47
N VAL A 147 7.31 -13.46 -1.26
CA VAL A 147 7.00 -14.10 -2.56
C VAL A 147 7.19 -13.14 -3.74
N GLY A 148 7.83 -11.98 -3.52
CA GLY A 148 8.22 -11.06 -4.59
C GLY A 148 7.07 -10.34 -5.30
N ILE A 149 5.91 -10.14 -4.65
CA ILE A 149 4.82 -9.34 -5.24
C ILE A 149 5.24 -7.87 -5.30
N ASP A 150 5.25 -7.30 -6.51
CA ASP A 150 5.49 -5.88 -6.77
C ASP A 150 4.19 -5.21 -7.21
N ILE A 151 3.69 -4.28 -6.38
CA ILE A 151 2.45 -3.54 -6.65
C ILE A 151 2.48 -2.81 -8.01
N THR A 152 3.64 -2.34 -8.48
CA THR A 152 3.74 -1.64 -9.77
C THR A 152 3.47 -2.59 -10.94
N GLU A 153 3.88 -3.85 -10.82
CA GLU A 153 3.63 -4.89 -11.83
C GLU A 153 2.16 -5.30 -11.83
N GLU A 154 1.56 -5.45 -10.65
CA GLU A 154 0.13 -5.77 -10.55
C GLU A 154 -0.75 -4.65 -11.13
N LEU A 155 -0.39 -3.39 -10.87
CA LEU A 155 -1.07 -2.24 -11.46
C LEU A 155 -0.88 -2.16 -12.97
N ALA A 156 0.33 -2.44 -13.48
CA ALA A 156 0.59 -2.46 -14.91
C ALA A 156 -0.22 -3.54 -15.62
N ALA A 157 -0.31 -4.73 -15.02
CA ALA A 157 -1.09 -5.84 -15.56
C ALA A 157 -2.59 -5.53 -15.64
N ILE A 158 -3.15 -4.82 -14.66
CA ILE A 158 -4.57 -4.43 -14.66
C ILE A 158 -4.85 -3.23 -15.58
N SER A 159 -3.93 -2.25 -15.63
CA SER A 159 -4.11 -1.03 -16.43
C SER A 159 -3.75 -1.19 -17.91
N GLY A 160 -2.92 -2.18 -18.26
CA GLY A 160 -2.34 -2.32 -19.59
C GLY A 160 -1.22 -1.31 -19.89
N GLU A 161 -0.89 -0.42 -18.96
CA GLU A 161 0.20 0.54 -19.10
C GLU A 161 1.48 0.03 -18.43
N SER A 162 2.63 0.25 -19.09
CA SER A 162 3.92 -0.15 -18.54
C SER A 162 4.26 0.53 -17.21
N ASN A 163 4.77 -0.26 -16.26
CA ASN A 163 5.37 0.24 -15.03
C ASN A 163 6.83 0.66 -15.20
N ALA A 164 7.44 0.54 -16.38
CA ALA A 164 8.80 1.03 -16.60
C ALA A 164 8.82 2.56 -16.57
N ARG A 165 9.71 3.15 -15.77
CA ARG A 165 9.99 4.59 -15.85
C ARG A 165 10.80 4.84 -17.13
N LYS A 166 10.24 5.60 -18.07
CA LYS A 166 11.00 6.09 -19.22
C LYS A 166 12.04 7.08 -18.69
N ILE A 167 13.31 6.83 -18.97
CA ILE A 167 14.35 7.82 -18.76
C ILE A 167 14.18 8.80 -19.92
N GLU A 168 13.63 9.98 -19.64
CA GLU A 168 13.74 11.09 -20.59
C GLU A 168 15.24 11.43 -20.66
N ASN A 169 15.86 11.08 -21.79
CA ASN A 169 17.16 11.62 -22.12
C ASN A 169 16.92 13.12 -22.39
N GLU A 170 17.46 13.98 -21.54
CA GLU A 170 17.63 15.40 -21.84
C GLU A 170 18.43 15.60 -23.13
#